data_AF-A0AAD4V3T0-F1
#
_entry.id   AF-A0AAD4V3T0-F1
#
_cell.length_a   1.000
_cell.length_b   1.000
_cell.length_c   1.000
_cell.angle_alpha   90.00
_cell.angle_beta   90.00
_cell.angle_gamma   90.00
#
_symmetry.space_group_name_H-M   'P 1'
#
loop_
_entity.id
_entity.type
_entity.pdbx_description
1 polymer ?
#
loop_
_entity_poly.entity_id
_entity_poly.type
_entity_poly.pdbx_seq_one_letter_code
_entity_poly.pdbx_strand_id
1 'polypeptide(L)'
;MREHVTGVEGFDPFVPGGIASHHIAAGTLGILAGLFHLSVRPPQRLYKGLRMGNIETVLSSSIAAVFFAAFVVAGTMWYGSATTPIELFGPTRYQWDQGYFQQEIYRRIGAGLAENQSLLEAWSKIPEKLAFYDYIGNNPAKGGYSEWAQWTTGME
;
A
#
# COMPACT_ATOMS: atom_id res chain seq x y z
N MET A 1 -11.88 19.77 -2.19
CA MET A 1 -11.37 18.41 -1.91
C MET A 1 -12.60 17.55 -1.63
N ARG A 2 -12.92 16.53 -2.42
CA ARG A 2 -13.99 15.59 -2.01
C ARG A 2 -13.37 14.63 -1.01
N GLU A 3 -13.88 14.62 0.21
CA GLU A 3 -13.29 13.93 1.37
C GLU A 3 -13.42 12.39 1.31
N HIS A 4 -14.35 11.88 0.50
CA HIS A 4 -14.58 10.46 0.30
C HIS A 4 -15.10 10.22 -1.13
N VAL A 5 -14.95 8.97 -1.61
CA VAL A 5 -15.26 8.60 -2.99
C VAL A 5 -16.18 7.39 -3.04
N THR A 6 -17.29 7.49 -3.77
CA THR A 6 -18.38 6.49 -3.78
C THR A 6 -18.52 5.74 -5.11
N GLY A 7 -17.83 6.17 -6.16
CA GLY A 7 -17.81 5.49 -7.45
C GLY A 7 -16.85 4.30 -7.48
N VAL A 8 -16.67 3.72 -8.67
CA VAL A 8 -15.79 2.56 -8.89
C VAL A 8 -14.34 2.89 -8.56
N GLU A 9 -13.94 4.14 -8.73
CA GLU A 9 -12.62 4.65 -8.39
C GLU A 9 -12.31 4.55 -6.87
N GLY A 10 -13.33 4.39 -6.01
CA GLY A 10 -13.14 4.13 -4.58
C GLY A 10 -12.53 2.76 -4.27
N PHE A 11 -12.48 1.86 -5.26
CA PHE A 11 -11.82 0.55 -5.15
C PHE A 11 -10.40 0.54 -5.75
N ASP A 12 -9.94 1.64 -6.35
CA ASP A 12 -8.57 1.77 -6.80
C ASP A 12 -7.64 1.90 -5.58
N PRO A 13 -6.67 1.00 -5.38
CA PRO A 13 -5.77 1.03 -4.22
C PRO A 13 -4.87 2.27 -4.18
N PHE A 14 -4.78 3.06 -5.25
CA PHE A 14 -4.00 4.30 -5.32
C PHE A 14 -4.85 5.57 -5.13
N VAL A 15 -6.18 5.44 -4.97
CA VAL A 15 -7.09 6.58 -4.71
C VAL A 15 -7.41 6.66 -3.20
N PRO A 16 -6.88 7.66 -2.47
CA PRO A 16 -7.04 7.73 -1.01
C PRO A 16 -8.49 7.94 -0.56
N GLY A 17 -9.34 8.54 -1.39
CA GLY A 17 -10.75 8.76 -1.06
C GLY A 17 -11.56 7.48 -0.84
N GLY A 18 -11.11 6.34 -1.37
CA GLY A 18 -11.69 5.03 -1.09
C GLY A 18 -11.51 4.57 0.36
N ILE A 19 -10.43 5.01 1.02
CA ILE A 19 -10.13 4.63 2.41
C ILE A 19 -11.20 5.16 3.36
N ALA A 20 -11.56 6.45 3.23
CA ALA A 20 -12.60 7.06 4.06
C ALA A 20 -13.95 6.37 3.84
N SER A 21 -14.34 6.15 2.58
CA SER A 21 -15.57 5.43 2.23
C SER A 21 -15.59 4.01 2.79
N HIS A 22 -14.48 3.29 2.70
CA HIS A 22 -14.34 1.94 3.24
C HIS A 22 -14.61 1.92 4.75
N HIS A 23 -13.96 2.80 5.51
CA HIS A 23 -14.13 2.85 6.97
C HIS A 23 -15.55 3.25 7.38
N ILE A 24 -16.17 4.21 6.70
CA ILE A 24 -17.56 4.63 6.98
C ILE A 24 -18.53 3.47 6.72
N ALA A 25 -18.43 2.84 5.54
CA ALA A 25 -19.34 1.77 5.15
C ALA A 25 -19.14 0.51 6.01
N ALA A 26 -17.89 0.05 6.17
CA ALA A 26 -17.57 -1.12 6.98
C ALA A 26 -17.88 -0.89 8.47
N GLY A 27 -17.63 0.31 8.99
CA GLY A 27 -17.96 0.68 10.36
C GLY A 27 -19.47 0.64 10.63
N THR A 28 -20.26 1.23 9.71
CA THR A 28 -21.73 1.19 9.80
C THR A 28 -22.24 -0.25 9.75
N LEU A 29 -21.75 -1.05 8.81
CA LEU A 29 -22.13 -2.46 8.69
C LEU A 29 -21.73 -3.28 9.91
N GLY A 30 -20.56 -3.01 10.48
CA GLY A 30 -20.06 -3.66 11.70
C GLY A 30 -20.95 -3.43 12.91
N ILE A 31 -21.47 -2.20 13.10
CA ILE A 31 -22.43 -1.89 14.16
C ILE A 31 -23.72 -2.70 13.97
N LEU A 32 -24.28 -2.70 12.76
CA LEU A 32 -25.51 -3.43 12.45
C LEU A 32 -25.34 -4.95 12.65
N ALA A 33 -24.22 -5.51 12.18
CA ALA A 33 -23.89 -6.93 12.36
C ALA A 33 -23.67 -7.27 13.85
N GLY A 34 -23.03 -6.39 14.62
CA GLY A 34 -22.86 -6.55 16.06
C GLY A 34 -24.20 -6.60 16.81
N LEU A 35 -25.12 -5.68 16.51
CA LEU A 35 -26.48 -5.68 17.07
C LEU A 35 -27.25 -6.96 16.70
N PHE A 36 -27.11 -7.43 15.46
CA PHE A 36 -27.70 -8.69 15.03
C PHE A 36 -27.17 -9.88 15.85
N HIS A 37 -25.85 -10.00 16.02
CA HIS A 37 -25.23 -11.08 16.78
C HIS A 37 -25.53 -11.05 18.29
N LEU A 38 -25.83 -9.88 18.85
CA LEU A 38 -26.33 -9.75 20.22
C LEU A 38 -27.80 -10.16 20.35
N SER A 39 -28.60 -9.93 19.31
CA SER A 39 -30.06 -10.12 19.35
C SER A 39 -30.49 -11.54 18.95
N VAL A 40 -29.67 -12.27 18.19
CA VAL A 40 -30.05 -13.53 17.55
C VAL A 40 -29.12 -14.66 17.97
N ARG A 41 -29.69 -15.76 18.49
CA ARG A 41 -28.92 -16.98 18.79
C ARG A 41 -28.57 -17.76 17.51
N PRO A 42 -27.41 -18.46 17.47
CA PRO A 42 -27.03 -19.25 16.31
C PRO A 42 -28.04 -20.37 15.99
N PRO A 43 -28.34 -20.63 14.70
CA PRO A 43 -29.11 -21.80 14.29
C PRO A 43 -28.45 -23.11 14.74
N GLN A 44 -29.26 -24.09 15.16
CA GLN A 44 -28.76 -25.36 15.71
C GLN A 44 -27.81 -26.12 14.77
N ARG A 45 -28.08 -26.06 13.45
CA ARG A 45 -27.22 -26.69 12.42
C ARG A 45 -25.82 -26.09 12.41
N LEU A 46 -25.72 -24.76 12.47
CA LEU A 46 -24.43 -24.05 12.49
C LEU A 46 -23.71 -24.25 13.83
N TYR A 47 -24.43 -24.18 14.94
CA TYR A 47 -23.86 -24.40 16.27
C TYR A 47 -23.17 -25.77 16.39
N LYS A 48 -23.83 -26.82 15.91
CA LYS A 48 -23.27 -28.18 15.89
C LYS A 48 -22.20 -28.35 14.82
N GLY A 49 -22.48 -27.91 13.58
CA GLY A 49 -21.58 -28.10 12.45
C GLY A 49 -20.22 -27.40 12.63
N LEU A 50 -20.23 -26.20 13.21
CA LEU A 50 -19.03 -25.43 13.52
C LEU A 50 -18.54 -25.64 14.96
N ARG A 51 -19.13 -26.56 15.74
CA ARG A 51 -18.71 -26.84 17.13
C ARG A 51 -18.58 -25.56 18.00
N MET A 52 -19.54 -24.64 17.92
CA MET A 52 -19.47 -23.30 18.55
C MET A 52 -19.36 -23.30 20.08
N GLY A 53 -19.52 -24.46 20.75
CA GLY A 53 -19.24 -24.62 22.18
C GLY A 53 -17.76 -24.85 22.52
N ASN A 54 -16.88 -25.06 21.53
CA ASN A 54 -15.44 -25.20 21.72
C ASN A 54 -14.71 -23.90 21.36
N ILE A 55 -13.91 -23.38 22.28
CA ILE A 55 -13.13 -22.16 22.08
C ILE A 55 -12.06 -22.31 20.99
N GLU A 56 -11.55 -23.51 20.75
CA GLU A 56 -10.56 -23.77 19.70
C GLU A 56 -11.10 -23.46 18.31
N THR A 57 -12.42 -23.54 18.08
CA THR A 57 -12.99 -23.12 16.80
C THR A 57 -12.87 -21.62 16.60
N VAL A 58 -13.06 -20.82 17.65
CA VAL A 58 -12.82 -19.37 17.58
C VAL A 58 -11.35 -19.12 17.28
N LEU A 59 -10.42 -19.79 17.98
CA LEU A 59 -8.98 -19.69 17.71
C LEU A 59 -8.64 -20.02 16.24
N SER A 60 -9.15 -21.14 15.73
CA SER A 60 -8.91 -21.56 14.34
C SER A 60 -9.40 -20.53 13.33
N SER A 61 -10.63 -20.03 13.50
CA SER A 61 -11.20 -19.02 12.60
C SER A 61 -10.46 -17.67 12.70
N SER A 62 -10.02 -17.27 13.89
CA SER A 62 -9.27 -16.04 14.11
C SER A 62 -7.87 -16.09 13.51
N ILE A 63 -7.17 -17.22 13.60
CA ILE A 63 -5.86 -17.40 12.94
C ILE A 63 -6.01 -17.23 11.43
N ALA A 64 -7.05 -17.82 10.83
CA ALA A 64 -7.31 -17.67 9.40
C ALA A 64 -7.57 -16.20 9.01
N ALA A 65 -8.36 -15.47 9.80
CA ALA A 65 -8.64 -14.05 9.55
C ALA A 65 -7.40 -13.15 9.70
N VAL A 66 -6.58 -13.38 10.73
CA VAL A 66 -5.33 -12.62 10.95
C VAL A 66 -4.30 -12.93 9.87
N PHE A 67 -4.17 -14.19 9.46
CA PHE A 67 -3.31 -14.59 8.36
C PHE A 67 -3.75 -13.91 7.05
N PHE A 68 -5.05 -13.91 6.75
CA PHE A 68 -5.58 -13.20 5.59
C PHE A 68 -5.20 -11.71 5.61
N ALA A 69 -5.41 -11.03 6.74
CA ALA A 69 -5.03 -9.61 6.89
C ALA A 69 -3.52 -9.40 6.69
N ALA A 70 -2.67 -10.28 7.24
CA ALA A 70 -1.22 -10.23 7.09
C ALA A 70 -0.79 -10.34 5.61
N PHE A 71 -1.43 -11.21 4.83
CA PHE A 71 -1.15 -11.34 3.40
C PHE A 71 -1.57 -10.10 2.61
N VAL A 72 -2.72 -9.51 2.93
CA VAL A 72 -3.18 -8.27 2.29
C VAL A 72 -2.19 -7.14 2.53
N VAL A 73 -1.76 -6.91 3.78
CA VAL A 73 -0.83 -5.82 4.10
C VAL A 73 0.58 -6.07 3.53
N ALA A 74 1.04 -7.33 3.47
CA ALA A 74 2.29 -7.67 2.81
C ALA A 74 2.23 -7.32 1.31
N GLY A 75 1.11 -7.64 0.65
CA GLY A 75 0.88 -7.29 -0.75
C GLY A 75 0.87 -5.77 -0.98
N THR A 76 0.06 -5.02 -0.22
CA THR A 76 -0.06 -3.57 -0.42
C THR A 76 1.21 -2.81 -0.05
N MET A 77 2.03 -3.33 0.86
CA MET A 77 3.36 -2.79 1.13
C MET A 77 4.32 -3.02 -0.04
N TRP A 78 4.33 -4.24 -0.61
CA TRP A 78 5.29 -4.60 -1.66
C TRP A 78 4.98 -3.99 -3.03
N TYR A 79 3.69 -3.92 -3.39
CA TYR A 79 3.24 -3.35 -4.67
C TYR A 79 2.98 -1.84 -4.61
N GLY A 80 2.79 -1.29 -3.41
CA GLY A 80 2.39 0.10 -3.19
C GLY A 80 0.87 0.28 -3.20
N SER A 81 0.43 1.30 -2.46
CA SER A 81 -0.97 1.73 -2.34
C SER A 81 -1.01 3.16 -1.80
N ALA A 82 -2.20 3.76 -1.75
CA ALA A 82 -2.43 5.05 -1.09
C ALA A 82 -2.08 5.02 0.41
N THR A 83 -2.06 3.84 1.05
CA THR A 83 -1.69 3.68 2.47
C THR A 83 -0.20 3.42 2.69
N THR A 84 0.58 3.21 1.63
CA THR A 84 2.01 2.89 1.70
C THR A 84 2.81 3.87 0.83
N PRO A 85 2.78 5.18 1.15
CA PRO A 85 3.42 6.20 0.33
C PRO A 85 4.94 6.07 0.35
N ILE A 86 5.56 6.26 -0.82
CA ILE A 86 7.01 6.12 -1.03
C ILE A 86 7.84 7.12 -0.22
N GLU A 87 7.22 8.21 0.24
CA GLU A 87 7.88 9.23 1.07
C GLU A 87 8.11 8.76 2.50
N LEU A 88 7.34 7.76 2.95
CA LEU A 88 7.46 7.17 4.28
C LEU A 88 8.15 5.81 4.24
N PHE A 89 7.92 5.03 3.18
CA PHE A 89 8.38 3.63 3.10
C PHE A 89 9.45 3.38 2.02
N GLY A 90 9.82 4.39 1.23
CA GLY A 90 10.73 4.24 0.10
C GLY A 90 10.03 3.79 -1.20
N PRO A 91 10.73 3.85 -2.34
CA PRO A 91 10.18 3.42 -3.63
C PRO A 91 9.99 1.90 -3.69
N THR A 92 9.17 1.43 -4.62
CA THR A 92 9.00 -0.01 -4.87
C THR A 92 9.99 -0.50 -5.91
N ARG A 93 10.29 -1.81 -5.91
CA ARG A 93 11.13 -2.42 -6.95
C ARG A 93 10.57 -2.24 -8.36
N TYR A 94 9.24 -2.17 -8.48
CA TYR A 94 8.55 -2.09 -9.76
C TYR A 94 8.79 -0.74 -10.44
N GLN A 95 8.96 0.32 -9.66
CA GLN A 95 9.33 1.64 -10.18
C GLN A 95 10.72 1.63 -10.82
N TRP A 96 11.68 0.92 -10.22
CA TRP A 96 13.01 0.71 -10.80
C TRP A 96 12.94 -0.19 -12.05
N ASP A 97 12.29 -1.35 -11.94
CA ASP A 97 12.22 -2.35 -13.03
C ASP A 97 11.58 -1.78 -14.31
N GLN A 98 10.70 -0.77 -14.18
CA GLN A 98 10.03 -0.08 -15.29
C GLN A 98 10.69 1.25 -15.69
N GLY A 99 11.73 1.70 -15.00
CA GLY A 99 12.35 3.02 -15.22
C GLY A 99 11.38 4.19 -14.98
N TYR A 100 10.49 4.08 -14.00
CA TYR A 100 9.42 5.05 -13.73
C TYR A 100 9.95 6.47 -13.48
N PHE A 101 10.93 6.61 -12.59
CA PHE A 101 11.52 7.91 -12.26
C PHE A 101 12.43 8.42 -13.38
N GLN A 102 13.24 7.54 -13.98
CA GLN A 102 14.04 7.85 -15.16
C GLN A 102 13.20 8.45 -16.31
N GLN A 103 12.03 7.88 -16.61
CA GLN A 103 11.12 8.40 -17.63
C GLN A 103 10.61 9.80 -17.30
N GLU A 104 10.23 10.05 -16.04
CA GLU A 104 9.80 11.38 -15.60
C GLU A 104 10.93 12.42 -15.65
N ILE A 105 12.16 12.02 -15.31
CA ILE A 105 13.35 12.87 -15.44
C ILE A 105 13.58 13.25 -16.90
N TYR A 106 13.59 12.28 -17.82
CA TYR A 106 13.76 12.56 -19.25
C TYR A 106 12.61 13.38 -19.84
N ARG A 107 11.38 13.17 -19.38
CA ARG A 107 10.24 14.00 -19.78
C ARG A 107 10.45 15.46 -19.40
N ARG A 108 10.93 15.74 -18.18
CA ARG A 108 11.24 17.11 -17.71
C ARG A 108 12.39 17.75 -18.48
N ILE A 109 13.45 16.98 -18.74
CA ILE A 109 14.60 17.45 -19.55
C ILE A 109 14.13 17.77 -20.96
N GLY A 110 13.35 16.88 -21.59
CA GLY A 110 12.81 17.09 -22.94
C GLY A 110 11.92 18.34 -23.02
N ALA A 111 11.10 18.61 -22.00
CA ALA A 111 10.33 19.85 -21.90
C ALA A 111 11.24 21.09 -21.80
N GLY A 112 12.28 21.05 -20.97
CA GLY A 112 13.25 22.16 -20.85
C GLY A 112 13.99 22.45 -22.17
N LEU A 113 14.41 21.40 -22.88
CA LEU A 113 15.03 21.54 -24.20
C LEU A 113 14.07 22.13 -25.24
N ALA A 114 12.79 21.73 -25.22
CA ALA A 114 11.76 22.30 -26.09
C ALA A 114 11.50 23.80 -25.80
N GLU A 115 11.78 24.24 -24.58
CA GLU A 115 11.75 25.66 -24.16
C GLU A 115 13.07 26.41 -24.48
N ASN A 116 13.94 25.85 -25.33
CA ASN A 116 15.25 26.40 -25.72
C ASN A 116 16.24 26.56 -24.55
N GLN A 117 16.08 25.79 -23.47
CA GLN A 117 17.08 25.74 -22.40
C GLN A 117 18.27 24.91 -22.86
N SER A 118 19.46 25.25 -22.38
CA SER A 118 20.63 24.38 -22.57
C SER A 118 20.47 23.08 -21.78
N LEU A 119 21.19 22.04 -22.18
CA LEU A 119 21.16 20.75 -21.49
C LEU A 119 21.52 20.89 -20.00
N LEU A 120 22.51 21.73 -19.68
CA LEU A 120 22.95 21.97 -18.30
C LEU A 120 21.85 22.63 -17.45
N GLU A 121 21.15 23.62 -18.01
CA GLU A 121 20.03 24.29 -17.34
C GLU A 121 18.83 23.35 -17.14
N ALA A 122 18.57 22.48 -18.10
CA ALA A 122 17.50 21.49 -17.97
C ALA A 122 17.82 20.47 -16.85
N TRP A 123 19.07 20.00 -16.75
CA TRP A 123 19.50 19.11 -15.68
C TRP A 123 19.53 19.78 -14.30
N SER A 124 19.97 21.04 -14.21
CA SER A 124 20.05 21.76 -12.93
C SER A 124 18.67 22.03 -12.31
N LYS A 125 17.60 21.95 -13.10
CA LYS A 125 16.20 22.09 -12.64
C LYS A 125 15.59 20.77 -12.13
N ILE A 126 16.27 19.64 -12.29
CA ILE A 126 15.76 18.36 -11.77
C ILE A 126 15.91 18.33 -10.24
N PRO A 127 14.82 18.09 -9.48
CA PRO A 127 14.90 18.01 -8.03
C PRO A 127 15.78 16.86 -7.57
N GLU A 128 16.67 17.10 -6.61
CA GLU A 128 17.53 16.07 -6.04
C GLU A 128 16.74 14.89 -5.47
N LYS A 129 15.58 15.16 -4.83
CA LYS A 129 14.66 14.11 -4.34
C LYS A 129 14.22 13.16 -5.45
N LEU A 130 13.95 13.68 -6.65
CA LEU A 130 13.53 12.87 -7.79
C LEU A 130 14.68 12.03 -8.33
N ALA A 131 15.87 12.62 -8.44
CA ALA A 131 17.08 11.90 -8.84
C ALA A 131 17.45 10.80 -7.81
N PHE A 132 17.25 11.07 -6.52
CA PHE A 132 17.47 10.11 -5.45
C PHE A 132 16.53 8.90 -5.57
N TYR A 133 15.27 9.09 -5.98
CA TYR A 133 14.37 7.96 -6.24
C TYR A 133 14.79 7.10 -7.44
N ASP A 134 15.54 7.66 -8.39
CA ASP A 134 16.10 6.94 -9.55
C ASP A 134 17.46 6.29 -9.26
N TYR A 135 17.76 6.02 -8.00
CA TYR A 135 18.98 5.33 -7.57
C TYR A 135 18.70 3.88 -7.18
N ILE A 136 19.44 2.93 -7.76
CA ILE A 136 19.24 1.49 -7.52
C ILE A 136 19.42 1.09 -6.05
N GLY A 137 20.26 1.80 -5.31
CA GLY A 137 20.45 1.60 -3.88
C GLY A 137 19.30 2.15 -3.03
N ASN A 138 18.17 2.55 -3.60
CA ASN A 138 16.92 2.76 -2.89
C ASN A 138 15.87 1.69 -3.23
N ASN A 139 16.20 0.72 -4.11
CA ASN A 139 15.29 -0.36 -4.49
C ASN A 139 15.25 -1.43 -3.38
N PRO A 140 14.07 -1.70 -2.77
CA PRO A 140 13.95 -2.60 -1.62
C PRO A 140 14.29 -4.07 -1.93
N ALA A 141 14.44 -4.43 -3.20
CA ALA A 141 14.84 -5.78 -3.64
C ALA A 141 16.37 -5.99 -3.72
N LYS A 142 17.16 -5.14 -3.05
CA LYS A 142 18.64 -5.22 -3.05
C LYS A 142 19.28 -5.75 -1.77
N GLY A 143 18.54 -5.83 -0.67
CA GLY A 143 19.09 -6.33 0.59
C GLY A 143 19.30 -7.84 0.59
N GLY A 144 20.33 -8.30 1.31
CA GLY A 144 20.59 -9.70 1.62
C GLY A 144 19.91 -10.16 2.91
N TYR A 145 19.56 -11.46 3.01
CA TYR A 145 18.90 -12.03 4.20
C TYR A 145 19.71 -11.85 5.51
N SER A 146 21.03 -11.76 5.42
CA SER A 146 21.93 -11.59 6.58
C SER A 146 22.49 -10.17 6.72
N GLU A 147 22.04 -9.24 5.88
CA GLU A 147 22.44 -7.83 5.95
C GLU A 147 21.55 -7.10 6.95
N TRP A 148 21.99 -7.08 8.20
CA TRP A 148 21.30 -6.37 9.28
C TRP A 148 21.93 -5.00 9.46
N ALA A 149 21.44 -4.01 8.72
CA ALA A 149 21.90 -2.64 8.89
C ALA A 149 20.89 -1.61 8.37
N GLN A 150 21.05 -0.36 8.78
CA GLN A 150 20.31 0.75 8.16
C GLN A 150 20.84 0.97 6.74
N TRP A 151 19.99 1.44 5.83
CA TRP A 151 20.41 1.76 4.46
C TRP A 151 21.60 2.74 4.41
N THR A 152 21.77 3.56 5.44
CA THR A 152 22.87 4.52 5.59
C THR A 152 24.24 3.90 5.86
N THR A 153 24.32 2.65 6.33
CA THR A 153 25.61 2.03 6.69
C THR A 153 26.29 1.31 5.52
N GLY A 154 25.62 1.18 4.38
CA GLY A 154 26.16 0.58 3.14
C GLY A 154 26.53 1.59 2.06
N MET A 155 26.48 2.89 2.37
CA MET A 155 26.78 3.98 1.44
C MET A 155 28.24 4.48 1.51
N GLU A 156 29.15 3.70 2.11
CA GLU A 156 30.61 3.97 2.15
C GLU A 156 31.34 3.37 0.93
#